data_AF-A0A8D2P2G2-F1
#
_entry.id   AF-A0A8D2P2G2-F1
#
_cell.length_a   1.000
_cell.length_b   1.000
_cell.length_c   1.000
_cell.angle_alpha   90.00
_cell.angle_beta   90.00
_cell.angle_gamma   90.00
#
_symmetry.space_group_name_H-M   'P 1'
#
loop_
_entity.id
_entity.type
_entity.pdbx_description
1 polymer ?
#
loop_
_entity_poly.entity_id
_entity_poly.type
_entity_poly.pdbx_seq_one_letter_code
_entity_poly.pdbx_strand_id
1 'polypeptide(L)'
;MRVHKINNVNKALDFIASKGVKLVSIGAEEIVDGNAKMTLGMIWTIILRFAIQDISVEETSAKEGLLLWCQRKTAPYKNVNVQNFHISWKDGLAFNALIHRHRPELIEYDKLRKDDPVTNLNNAFEVAEKYLDIPKMLDAEDIVNTARPDEKAIMTYVSSFYHAFSGAQKVPGASSRIHPLELCPWILLECSVPSFFSRFSSLAAVAAVAPGREGGEGGAAHGRLTRG
;
A
#
# COMPACT_ATOMS: atom_id res chain seq x y z
N MET A 1 32.93 -4.60 3.40
CA MET A 1 33.04 -5.09 2.01
C MET A 1 31.65 -5.44 1.47
N ARG A 2 31.38 -5.28 0.15
CA ARG A 2 30.07 -5.57 -0.49
C ARG A 2 29.54 -6.98 -0.17
N VAL A 3 30.43 -7.97 -0.14
CA VAL A 3 30.12 -9.36 0.23
C VAL A 3 29.49 -9.50 1.62
N HIS A 4 29.86 -8.67 2.61
CA HIS A 4 29.22 -8.69 3.92
C HIS A 4 27.77 -8.19 3.85
N LYS A 5 27.50 -7.17 3.02
CA LYS A 5 26.13 -6.67 2.81
C LYS A 5 25.26 -7.74 2.14
N ILE A 6 25.77 -8.43 1.13
CA ILE A 6 25.06 -9.52 0.46
C ILE A 6 24.74 -10.65 1.44
N ASN A 7 25.72 -11.09 2.25
CA ASN A 7 25.49 -12.12 3.26
C ASN A 7 24.44 -11.72 4.31
N ASN A 8 24.44 -10.46 4.73
CA ASN A 8 23.43 -9.95 5.66
C ASN A 8 22.03 -9.93 5.02
N VAL A 9 21.92 -9.47 3.78
CA VAL A 9 20.65 -9.45 3.05
C VAL A 9 20.15 -10.87 2.79
N ASN A 10 21.00 -11.82 2.40
CA ASN A 10 20.61 -13.22 2.23
C ASN A 10 19.99 -13.80 3.51
N LYS A 11 20.62 -13.59 4.68
CA LYS A 11 20.05 -14.02 5.96
C LYS A 11 18.67 -13.41 6.22
N ALA A 12 18.47 -12.14 5.86
CA ALA A 12 17.18 -11.49 6.01
C ALA A 12 16.14 -12.07 5.03
N LEU A 13 16.51 -12.30 3.77
CA LEU A 13 15.64 -12.91 2.76
C LEU A 13 15.23 -14.33 3.15
N ASP A 14 16.16 -15.13 3.67
CA ASP A 14 15.88 -16.49 4.17
C ASP A 14 14.86 -16.48 5.31
N PHE A 15 15.03 -15.55 6.27
CA PHE A 15 14.07 -15.38 7.35
C PHE A 15 12.70 -14.97 6.83
N ILE A 16 12.63 -14.00 5.92
CA ILE A 16 11.38 -13.52 5.33
C ILE A 16 10.66 -14.63 4.55
N ALA A 17 11.41 -15.43 3.77
CA ALA A 17 10.89 -16.60 3.07
C ALA A 17 10.33 -17.65 4.05
N SER A 18 11.02 -17.89 5.17
CA SER A 18 10.56 -18.82 6.22
C SER A 18 9.22 -18.42 6.85
N LYS A 19 8.83 -17.13 6.78
CA LYS A 19 7.54 -16.62 7.27
C LYS A 19 6.42 -16.68 6.21
N GLY A 20 6.70 -17.28 5.06
CA GLY A 20 5.73 -17.49 3.97
C GLY A 20 5.57 -16.30 3.04
N VAL A 21 6.54 -15.38 3.00
CA VAL A 21 6.59 -14.33 1.97
C VAL A 21 7.17 -14.92 0.68
N LYS A 22 6.48 -14.73 -0.46
CA LYS A 22 6.95 -15.18 -1.77
C LYS A 22 7.88 -14.14 -2.39
N LEU A 23 9.17 -14.43 -2.42
CA LEU A 23 10.22 -13.57 -2.99
C LEU A 23 10.47 -13.94 -4.46
N VAL A 24 9.50 -13.67 -5.34
CA VAL A 24 9.66 -13.97 -6.78
C VAL A 24 10.64 -12.96 -7.40
N SER A 25 11.75 -13.47 -7.92
CA SER A 25 12.80 -12.72 -8.62
C SER A 25 13.61 -11.72 -7.77
N ILE A 26 13.50 -11.72 -6.43
CA ILE A 26 14.25 -10.79 -5.56
C ILE A 26 15.53 -11.46 -5.05
N GLY A 27 16.69 -11.03 -5.56
CA GLY A 27 18.02 -11.44 -5.09
C GLY A 27 18.66 -10.42 -4.14
N ALA A 28 19.61 -10.86 -3.32
CA ALA A 28 20.32 -9.96 -2.40
C ALA A 28 21.19 -8.93 -3.14
N GLU A 29 21.69 -9.27 -4.32
CA GLU A 29 22.44 -8.37 -5.19
C GLU A 29 21.62 -7.15 -5.57
N GLU A 30 20.36 -7.35 -5.98
CA GLU A 30 19.45 -6.28 -6.37
C GLU A 30 19.22 -5.28 -5.23
N ILE A 31 19.16 -5.75 -3.99
CA ILE A 31 18.98 -4.91 -2.81
C ILE A 31 20.27 -4.16 -2.46
N VAL A 32 21.42 -4.85 -2.49
CA VAL A 32 22.71 -4.25 -2.15
C VAL A 32 23.17 -3.22 -3.19
N ASP A 33 22.84 -3.45 -4.45
CA ASP A 33 23.17 -2.55 -5.57
C ASP A 33 22.14 -1.41 -5.73
N GLY A 34 21.08 -1.40 -4.92
CA GLY A 34 20.13 -0.29 -4.85
C GLY A 34 19.10 -0.29 -5.98
N ASN A 35 18.71 -1.45 -6.51
CA ASN A 35 17.63 -1.55 -7.48
C ASN A 35 16.29 -1.25 -6.81
N ALA A 36 15.87 0.02 -6.91
CA ALA A 36 14.65 0.52 -6.29
C ALA A 36 13.42 -0.32 -6.65
N LYS A 37 13.27 -0.78 -7.90
CA LYS A 37 12.11 -1.58 -8.31
C LYS A 37 12.03 -2.89 -7.53
N MET A 38 13.16 -3.57 -7.34
CA MET A 38 13.23 -4.84 -6.63
C MET A 38 13.09 -4.65 -5.13
N THR A 39 13.70 -3.60 -4.57
CA THR A 39 13.53 -3.23 -3.17
C THR A 39 12.07 -2.92 -2.85
N LEU A 40 11.39 -2.08 -3.64
CA LEU A 40 9.98 -1.74 -3.47
C LEU A 40 9.08 -2.98 -3.64
N GLY A 41 9.41 -3.85 -4.60
CA GLY A 41 8.74 -5.13 -4.77
C GLY A 41 8.82 -6.02 -3.53
N MET A 42 10.00 -6.11 -2.92
CA MET A 42 10.23 -6.86 -1.67
C MET A 42 9.44 -6.27 -0.49
N ILE A 43 9.49 -4.95 -0.31
CA ILE A 43 8.75 -4.27 0.76
C ILE A 43 7.25 -4.53 0.61
N TRP A 44 6.74 -4.45 -0.62
CA TRP A 44 5.33 -4.73 -0.90
C TRP A 44 4.93 -6.17 -0.55
N THR A 45 5.74 -7.18 -0.90
CA THR A 45 5.38 -8.58 -0.60
C THR A 45 5.37 -8.86 0.91
N ILE A 46 6.22 -8.17 1.67
CA ILE A 46 6.21 -8.19 3.14
C ILE A 46 4.92 -7.54 3.68
N ILE A 47 4.60 -6.31 3.25
CA ILE A 47 3.37 -5.61 3.67
C ILE A 47 2.15 -6.46 3.34
N LEU A 48 2.06 -6.97 2.12
CA LEU A 48 0.97 -7.83 1.67
C LEU A 48 0.81 -9.03 2.60
N ARG A 49 1.89 -9.74 2.91
CA ARG A 49 1.85 -10.96 3.73
C ARG A 49 1.43 -10.72 5.17
N PHE A 50 1.92 -9.65 5.81
CA PHE A 50 1.75 -9.43 7.26
C PHE A 50 0.62 -8.48 7.62
N ALA A 51 0.30 -7.50 6.75
CA ALA A 51 -0.75 -6.53 7.04
C ALA A 51 -2.06 -6.85 6.32
N ILE A 52 -2.02 -7.44 5.13
CA ILE A 52 -3.23 -7.54 4.30
C ILE A 52 -3.70 -8.99 4.18
N GLN A 53 -2.80 -9.96 3.99
CA GLN A 53 -3.15 -11.34 3.64
C GLN A 53 -4.01 -12.06 4.69
N ASP A 54 -3.87 -11.69 5.97
CA ASP A 54 -4.66 -12.28 7.06
C ASP A 54 -6.06 -11.62 7.20
N ILE A 55 -6.34 -10.57 6.43
CA ILE A 55 -7.68 -9.95 6.33
C ILE A 55 -8.53 -10.81 5.41
N SER A 56 -9.27 -11.76 5.99
CA SER A 56 -10.29 -12.51 5.25
C SER A 56 -11.68 -12.08 5.73
N VAL A 57 -12.48 -11.59 4.80
CA VAL A 57 -13.92 -11.36 5.00
C VAL A 57 -14.63 -12.27 4.02
N GLU A 58 -15.45 -13.18 4.55
CA GLU A 58 -16.29 -14.09 3.75
C GLU A 58 -15.52 -14.94 2.73
N GLU A 59 -14.37 -15.48 3.14
CA GLU A 59 -13.56 -16.41 2.33
C GLU A 59 -13.05 -15.83 0.99
N THR A 60 -13.12 -14.51 0.82
CA THR A 60 -12.59 -13.80 -0.35
C THR A 60 -11.08 -13.59 -0.25
N SER A 61 -10.44 -13.27 -1.38
CA SER A 61 -9.01 -12.93 -1.37
C SER A 61 -8.77 -11.71 -0.47
N ALA A 62 -7.59 -11.60 0.13
CA ALA A 62 -7.32 -10.57 1.13
C ALA A 62 -7.58 -9.12 0.66
N LYS A 63 -7.28 -8.84 -0.61
CA LYS A 63 -7.59 -7.54 -1.23
C LYS A 63 -9.09 -7.31 -1.35
N GLU A 64 -9.84 -8.31 -1.80
CA GLU A 64 -11.30 -8.25 -1.93
C GLU A 64 -11.96 -8.14 -0.56
N GLY A 65 -11.45 -8.86 0.45
CA GLY A 65 -11.94 -8.77 1.83
C GLY A 65 -11.77 -7.37 2.41
N LEU A 66 -10.61 -6.74 2.19
CA LEU A 66 -10.38 -5.35 2.60
C LEU A 66 -11.30 -4.38 1.84
N LEU A 67 -11.50 -4.58 0.54
CA LEU A 67 -12.38 -3.74 -0.28
C LEU A 67 -13.83 -3.86 0.18
N LEU A 68 -14.31 -5.08 0.41
CA LEU A 68 -15.65 -5.38 0.91
C LEU A 68 -15.87 -4.77 2.29
N TRP A 69 -14.87 -4.83 3.18
CA TRP A 69 -14.93 -4.16 4.47
C TRP A 69 -15.11 -2.64 4.31
N CYS A 70 -14.35 -2.01 3.42
CA CYS A 70 -14.49 -0.57 3.14
C CYS A 70 -15.90 -0.26 2.65
N GLN A 71 -16.38 -0.99 1.64
CA GLN A 71 -17.72 -0.81 1.06
C GLN A 71 -18.82 -0.93 2.11
N ARG A 72 -18.76 -1.93 3.00
CA ARG A 72 -19.74 -2.12 4.07
C ARG A 72 -19.76 -0.97 5.07
N LYS A 73 -18.58 -0.46 5.42
CA LYS A 73 -18.45 0.64 6.38
C LYS A 73 -18.92 1.97 5.77
N THR A 74 -18.68 2.17 4.48
CA THR A 74 -19.05 3.40 3.78
C THR A 74 -20.42 3.37 3.11
N ALA A 75 -21.09 2.23 3.01
CA ALA A 75 -22.41 2.09 2.36
C ALA A 75 -23.49 3.10 2.81
N PRO A 76 -23.56 3.52 4.09
CA PRO A 76 -24.54 4.51 4.52
C PRO A 76 -24.23 5.95 4.09
N TYR A 77 -23.02 6.24 3.60
CA TYR A 77 -22.55 7.59 3.33
C TYR A 77 -22.86 8.01 1.91
N LYS A 78 -23.56 9.13 1.77
CA LYS A 78 -23.83 9.73 0.46
C LYS A 78 -22.51 10.19 -0.18
N ASN A 79 -22.47 10.12 -1.50
CA ASN A 79 -21.32 10.52 -2.33
C ASN A 79 -20.04 9.70 -2.14
N VAL A 80 -20.08 8.60 -1.38
CA VAL A 80 -18.97 7.65 -1.25
C VAL A 80 -19.30 6.36 -1.98
N ASN A 81 -18.45 5.99 -2.94
CA ASN A 81 -18.57 4.73 -3.66
C ASN A 81 -17.17 4.13 -3.86
N VAL A 82 -16.81 3.20 -2.96
CA VAL A 82 -15.49 2.56 -2.96
C VAL A 82 -15.51 1.35 -3.89
N GLN A 83 -14.85 1.45 -5.04
CA GLN A 83 -14.78 0.38 -6.05
C GLN A 83 -13.37 -0.15 -6.27
N ASN A 84 -12.35 0.61 -5.82
CA ASN A 84 -10.94 0.30 -6.03
C ASN A 84 -10.11 0.98 -4.94
N PHE A 85 -8.81 0.69 -4.90
CA PHE A 85 -7.84 1.36 -4.03
C PHE A 85 -7.04 2.44 -4.77
N HIS A 86 -7.63 3.14 -5.75
CA HIS A 86 -6.97 4.26 -6.41
C HIS A 86 -7.85 5.51 -6.47
N ILE A 87 -8.78 5.56 -7.42
CA ILE A 87 -9.56 6.76 -7.74
C ILE A 87 -10.69 6.97 -6.74
N SER A 88 -11.26 5.88 -6.19
CA SER A 88 -12.33 5.96 -5.18
C SER A 88 -11.95 6.65 -3.87
N TRP A 89 -10.65 6.87 -3.64
CA TRP A 89 -10.13 7.48 -2.41
C TRP A 89 -9.65 8.93 -2.62
N LYS A 90 -9.62 9.37 -3.87
CA LYS A 90 -8.99 10.64 -4.29
C LYS A 90 -9.72 11.88 -3.76
N ASP A 91 -11.03 11.79 -3.53
CA ASP A 91 -11.83 12.89 -2.98
C ASP A 91 -11.76 13.03 -1.45
N GLY A 92 -11.07 12.09 -0.78
CA GLY A 92 -10.90 12.05 0.68
C GLY A 92 -12.15 11.65 1.46
N LEU A 93 -13.33 11.55 0.85
CA LEU A 93 -14.57 11.26 1.56
C LEU A 93 -14.58 9.84 2.12
N ALA A 94 -14.02 8.87 1.40
CA ALA A 94 -13.92 7.49 1.86
C ALA A 94 -13.13 7.36 3.18
N PHE A 95 -12.00 8.08 3.33
CA PHE A 95 -11.22 8.06 4.57
C PHE A 95 -12.00 8.64 5.74
N ASN A 96 -12.63 9.82 5.54
CA ASN A 96 -13.45 10.45 6.57
C ASN A 96 -14.65 9.59 6.96
N ALA A 97 -15.29 8.92 6.00
CA ALA A 97 -16.42 8.03 6.25
C ALA A 97 -16.02 6.81 7.09
N LEU A 98 -14.84 6.23 6.83
CA LEU A 98 -14.31 5.12 7.64
C LEU A 98 -14.09 5.53 9.09
N ILE A 99 -13.52 6.70 9.33
CA ILE A 99 -13.29 7.23 10.68
C ILE A 99 -14.63 7.50 11.36
N HIS A 100 -15.51 8.28 10.72
CA HIS A 100 -16.83 8.63 11.26
C HIS A 100 -17.69 7.39 11.57
N ARG A 101 -17.56 6.31 10.79
CA ARG A 101 -18.33 5.07 11.02
C ARG A 101 -17.95 4.38 12.32
N HIS A 102 -16.71 4.51 12.78
CA HIS A 102 -16.20 3.88 14.00
C HIS A 102 -16.14 4.84 15.18
N ARG A 103 -15.89 6.12 14.92
CA ARG A 103 -15.77 7.21 15.90
C ARG A 103 -16.42 8.48 15.33
N PRO A 104 -17.76 8.59 15.41
CA PRO A 104 -18.48 9.72 14.82
C PRO A 104 -18.11 11.07 15.45
N GLU A 105 -17.65 11.07 16.71
CA GLU A 105 -17.24 12.25 17.44
C GLU A 105 -16.00 12.96 16.87
N LEU A 106 -15.20 12.26 16.06
CA LEU A 106 -13.94 12.78 15.55
C LEU A 106 -14.06 13.52 14.21
N ILE A 107 -15.17 13.37 13.48
CA ILE A 107 -15.34 13.89 12.12
C ILE A 107 -16.72 14.51 11.97
N GLU A 108 -16.79 15.77 11.59
CA GLU A 108 -18.06 16.42 11.22
C GLU A 108 -18.38 16.14 9.74
N TYR A 109 -18.86 14.92 9.45
CA TYR A 109 -18.97 14.44 8.07
C TYR A 109 -19.89 15.30 7.18
N ASP A 110 -20.97 15.84 7.73
CA ASP A 110 -21.94 16.65 6.99
C ASP A 110 -21.37 17.97 6.43
N LYS A 111 -20.24 18.43 6.97
CA LYS A 111 -19.55 19.64 6.48
C LYS A 111 -18.60 19.36 5.31
N LEU A 112 -18.27 18.08 5.06
CA LEU A 112 -17.32 17.70 4.03
C LEU A 112 -17.93 17.80 2.64
N ARG A 113 -17.13 18.25 1.66
CA ARG A 113 -17.58 18.42 0.28
C ARG A 113 -16.62 17.77 -0.69
N LYS A 114 -17.16 17.15 -1.74
CA LYS A 114 -16.39 16.41 -2.74
C LYS A 114 -15.44 17.30 -3.57
N ASP A 115 -15.76 18.59 -3.68
CA ASP A 115 -14.97 19.58 -4.42
C ASP A 115 -13.74 20.10 -3.66
N ASP A 116 -13.55 19.69 -2.40
CA ASP A 116 -12.39 20.07 -1.58
C ASP A 116 -11.56 18.85 -1.11
N PRO A 117 -10.94 18.12 -2.06
CA PRO A 117 -10.30 16.84 -1.77
C PRO A 117 -9.06 16.97 -0.87
N VAL A 118 -8.28 18.05 -1.01
CA VAL A 118 -7.05 18.26 -0.23
C VAL A 118 -7.40 18.44 1.25
N THR A 119 -8.38 19.29 1.56
CA THR A 119 -8.85 19.50 2.93
C THR A 119 -9.45 18.22 3.52
N ASN A 120 -10.27 17.49 2.76
CA ASN A 120 -10.84 16.23 3.21
C ASN A 120 -9.75 15.21 3.57
N LEU A 121 -8.73 15.05 2.71
CA LEU A 121 -7.63 14.12 2.94
C LEU A 121 -6.82 14.51 4.18
N ASN A 122 -6.39 15.78 4.27
CA ASN A 122 -5.62 16.28 5.41
C ASN A 122 -6.40 16.14 6.73
N ASN A 123 -7.70 16.45 6.74
CA ASN A 123 -8.55 16.25 7.91
C ASN A 123 -8.55 14.79 8.39
N ALA A 124 -8.76 13.85 7.47
CA ALA A 124 -8.74 12.43 7.81
C ALA A 124 -7.36 11.98 8.32
N PHE A 125 -6.28 12.46 7.71
CA PHE A 125 -4.91 12.06 8.05
C PHE A 125 -4.47 12.64 9.40
N GLU A 126 -4.84 13.88 9.71
CA GLU A 126 -4.60 14.51 11.01
C GLU A 126 -5.38 13.84 12.15
N VAL A 127 -6.65 13.54 11.92
CA VAL A 127 -7.49 12.85 12.91
C VAL A 127 -6.96 11.43 13.17
N ALA A 128 -6.53 10.74 12.12
CA ALA A 128 -5.96 9.40 12.23
C ALA A 128 -4.66 9.39 13.05
N GLU A 129 -3.75 10.34 12.78
CA GLU A 129 -2.50 10.46 13.54
C GLU A 129 -2.74 10.82 15.00
N LYS A 130 -3.60 11.80 15.26
CA LYS A 130 -3.79 12.34 16.60
C LYS A 130 -4.60 11.44 17.53
N TYR A 131 -5.59 10.71 17.01
CA TYR A 131 -6.57 10.00 17.84
C TYR A 131 -6.62 8.49 17.61
N LEU A 132 -6.06 8.01 16.50
CA LEU A 132 -6.06 6.58 16.14
C LEU A 132 -4.65 5.97 16.16
N ASP A 133 -3.62 6.77 16.41
CA ASP A 133 -2.20 6.36 16.37
C ASP A 133 -1.79 5.74 15.01
N ILE A 134 -2.39 6.26 13.93
CA ILE A 134 -2.07 5.87 12.56
C ILE A 134 -1.22 6.98 11.94
N PRO A 135 0.08 6.75 11.67
CA PRO A 135 0.96 7.80 11.14
C PRO A 135 0.53 8.23 9.74
N LYS A 136 0.78 9.50 9.40
CA LYS A 136 0.52 10.03 8.05
C LYS A 136 1.49 9.40 7.04
N MET A 137 1.02 8.41 6.30
CA MET A 137 1.83 7.71 5.28
C MET A 137 1.63 8.26 3.87
N LEU A 138 0.63 9.11 3.67
CA LEU A 138 0.26 9.66 2.37
C LEU A 138 0.21 11.18 2.44
N ASP A 139 0.55 11.81 1.32
CA ASP A 139 0.42 13.25 1.13
C ASP A 139 -0.85 13.57 0.32
N ALA A 140 -1.61 14.56 0.77
CA ALA A 140 -2.88 14.92 0.16
C ALA A 140 -2.69 15.56 -1.23
N GLU A 141 -1.67 16.40 -1.40
CA GLU A 141 -1.37 17.04 -2.68
C GLU A 141 -0.93 16.00 -3.71
N ASP A 142 -0.07 15.06 -3.32
CA ASP A 142 0.38 13.97 -4.20
C ASP A 142 -0.80 13.13 -4.73
N ILE A 143 -1.77 12.79 -3.86
CA ILE A 143 -2.97 12.04 -4.25
C ILE A 143 -3.83 12.82 -5.25
N VAL A 144 -4.05 14.11 -4.97
CA VAL A 144 -4.93 14.95 -5.79
C VAL A 144 -4.30 15.27 -7.15
N ASN A 145 -3.00 15.57 -7.17
CA ASN A 145 -2.26 15.90 -8.39
C ASN A 145 -1.98 14.68 -9.27
N THR A 146 -1.96 13.47 -8.70
CA THR A 146 -1.78 12.25 -9.47
C THR A 146 -3.10 11.80 -10.12
N ALA A 147 -3.12 11.61 -11.44
CA ALA A 147 -4.30 11.18 -12.18
C ALA A 147 -4.90 9.88 -11.62
N ARG A 148 -4.03 8.92 -11.27
CA ARG A 148 -4.39 7.65 -10.64
C ARG A 148 -3.44 7.39 -9.45
N PRO A 149 -3.89 7.59 -8.20
CA PRO A 149 -3.09 7.27 -7.02
C PRO A 149 -2.61 5.82 -7.01
N ASP A 150 -1.42 5.59 -6.48
CA ASP A 150 -0.83 4.24 -6.41
C ASP A 150 -1.68 3.31 -5.54
N GLU A 151 -2.07 2.18 -6.13
CA GLU A 151 -3.00 1.25 -5.48
C GLU A 151 -2.42 0.64 -4.21
N LYS A 152 -1.12 0.33 -4.22
CA LYS A 152 -0.42 -0.31 -3.11
C LYS A 152 -0.28 0.65 -1.93
N ALA A 153 0.00 1.92 -2.20
CA ALA A 153 0.08 2.97 -1.20
C ALA A 153 -1.27 3.16 -0.47
N ILE A 154 -2.36 3.29 -1.23
CA ILE A 154 -3.71 3.39 -0.64
C ILE A 154 -4.08 2.13 0.14
N MET A 155 -3.86 0.93 -0.43
CA MET A 155 -4.14 -0.34 0.27
C MET A 155 -3.38 -0.44 1.60
N THR A 156 -2.10 -0.08 1.61
CA THR A 156 -1.27 -0.09 2.82
C THR A 156 -1.86 0.82 3.89
N TYR A 157 -2.23 2.05 3.52
CA TYR A 157 -2.80 3.00 4.47
C TYR A 157 -4.17 2.56 4.98
N VAL A 158 -5.06 2.12 4.08
CA VAL A 158 -6.40 1.61 4.43
C VAL A 158 -6.32 0.36 5.32
N SER A 159 -5.33 -0.53 5.10
CA SER A 159 -5.12 -1.68 5.99
C SER A 159 -4.78 -1.27 7.43
N SER A 160 -4.12 -0.11 7.61
CA SER A 160 -3.81 0.41 8.95
C SER A 160 -5.09 0.83 9.68
N PHE A 161 -6.03 1.48 8.98
CA PHE A 161 -7.39 1.73 9.52
C PHE A 161 -8.13 0.44 9.85
N TYR A 162 -8.05 -0.58 8.99
CA TYR A 162 -8.68 -1.87 9.25
C TYR A 162 -8.18 -2.47 10.57
N HIS A 163 -6.87 -2.50 10.81
CA HIS A 163 -6.30 -3.06 12.04
C HIS A 163 -6.63 -2.24 13.27
N ALA A 164 -6.56 -0.90 13.17
CA ALA A 164 -6.92 -0.01 14.26
C ALA A 164 -8.38 -0.20 14.71
N PHE A 165 -9.31 -0.38 13.76
CA PHE A 165 -10.73 -0.53 14.08
C PHE A 165 -11.17 -1.98 14.32
N SER A 166 -10.52 -2.97 13.71
CA SER A 166 -10.84 -4.40 13.92
C SER A 166 -10.20 -4.96 15.19
N GLY A 167 -9.07 -4.40 15.62
CA GLY A 167 -8.46 -4.72 16.92
C GLY A 167 -9.36 -4.31 18.09
N ALA A 168 -10.07 -3.19 17.98
CA ALA A 168 -11.00 -2.70 18.99
C ALA A 168 -12.26 -3.56 19.21
N GLN A 169 -12.54 -4.52 18.32
CA GLN A 169 -13.64 -5.48 18.50
C GLN A 169 -13.24 -6.77 19.24
N LYS A 170 -11.96 -6.98 19.55
CA LYS A 170 -11.51 -8.12 20.37
C LYS A 170 -11.46 -7.72 21.84
N VAL A 171 -12.32 -8.36 22.64
CA VAL A 171 -12.39 -8.33 24.11
C VAL A 171 -10.98 -8.44 24.73
N PRO A 172 -10.64 -7.66 25.79
CA PRO A 172 -9.32 -7.72 26.41
C PRO A 172 -9.15 -9.07 27.12
N GLY A 173 -8.19 -9.89 26.67
CA GLY A 173 -7.87 -11.16 27.33
C GLY A 173 -7.20 -12.25 26.48
N ALA A 174 -6.99 -12.07 25.17
CA ALA A 174 -6.39 -13.12 24.34
C ALA A 174 -5.18 -12.63 23.55
N SER A 175 -4.00 -13.07 24.01
CA SER A 175 -2.74 -13.21 23.27
C SER A 175 -2.30 -11.99 22.46
N SER A 176 -1.33 -11.25 23.02
CA SER A 176 -0.50 -10.26 22.35
C SER A 176 0.19 -10.86 21.13
N ARG A 177 -0.52 -10.89 19.99
CA ARG A 177 0.08 -11.04 18.68
C ARG A 177 0.85 -9.77 18.42
N ILE A 178 2.15 -9.91 18.16
CA ILE A 178 3.02 -8.80 17.73
C ILE A 178 2.34 -8.11 16.55
N HIS A 179 1.90 -6.88 16.74
CA HIS A 179 1.39 -6.04 15.66
C HIS A 179 2.55 -5.68 14.73
N PRO A 180 2.39 -5.71 13.39
CA PRO A 180 3.43 -5.26 12.46
C PRO A 180 3.91 -3.81 12.72
N LEU A 181 3.07 -3.00 13.38
CA LEU A 181 3.38 -1.64 13.81
C LEU A 181 4.27 -1.59 15.08
N GLU A 182 4.37 -2.67 15.86
CA GLU A 182 5.36 -2.79 16.94
C GLU A 182 6.73 -3.33 16.48
N LEU A 183 6.81 -3.86 15.25
CA LEU A 183 8.10 -4.10 14.57
C LEU A 183 8.65 -2.83 13.90
N CYS A 184 7.84 -1.77 13.83
CA CYS A 184 8.20 -0.53 13.17
C CYS A 184 9.14 0.42 13.94
N PRO A 185 9.39 0.33 15.26
CA PRO A 185 10.41 1.17 15.88
C PRO A 185 11.83 0.85 15.44
N TRP A 186 12.13 -0.36 14.92
CA TRP A 186 13.50 -0.75 14.53
C TRP A 186 13.75 -0.79 13.02
N ILE A 187 12.71 -0.98 12.20
CA ILE A 187 12.81 -0.84 10.73
C ILE A 187 12.73 0.64 10.29
N LEU A 188 12.12 1.51 11.09
CA LEU A 188 11.89 2.92 10.74
C LEU A 188 12.80 3.93 11.47
N LEU A 189 13.70 3.51 12.37
CA LEU A 189 14.53 4.45 13.14
C LEU A 189 15.72 5.04 12.37
N GLU A 190 16.06 4.55 11.18
CA GLU A 190 17.10 5.18 10.33
C GLU A 190 16.58 5.66 8.97
N CYS A 191 15.31 5.44 8.65
CA CYS A 191 14.70 5.95 7.43
C CYS A 191 13.57 6.91 7.80
N SER A 192 13.81 8.20 7.61
CA SER A 192 12.79 9.26 7.67
C SER A 192 11.53 8.83 6.88
N VAL A 193 10.54 8.32 7.61
CA VAL A 193 9.33 7.64 7.10
C VAL A 193 8.51 8.51 6.13
N PRO A 194 8.41 9.85 6.31
CA PRO A 194 7.75 10.70 5.34
C PRO A 194 8.44 10.66 3.96
N SER A 195 9.78 10.59 3.94
CA SER A 195 10.57 10.60 2.70
C SER A 195 10.57 9.25 1.99
N PHE A 196 10.44 8.14 2.73
CA PHE A 196 10.41 6.79 2.15
C PHE A 196 9.07 6.48 1.47
N PHE A 197 7.94 6.85 2.09
CA PHE A 197 6.63 6.69 1.47
C PHE A 197 6.35 7.73 0.39
N SER A 198 6.82 8.98 0.55
CA SER A 198 6.84 9.96 -0.55
C SER A 198 7.69 9.46 -1.73
N ARG A 199 8.86 8.83 -1.48
CA ARG A 199 9.63 8.16 -2.53
C ARG A 199 8.95 6.91 -3.08
N PHE A 200 8.23 6.13 -2.27
CA PHE A 200 7.45 4.97 -2.74
C PHE A 200 6.35 5.41 -3.73
N SER A 201 5.61 6.47 -3.37
CA SER A 201 4.62 7.16 -4.22
C SER A 201 5.26 7.73 -5.50
N SER A 202 6.34 8.49 -5.34
CA SER A 202 7.00 9.21 -6.43
C SER A 202 7.76 8.27 -7.40
N LEU A 203 8.42 7.20 -6.91
CA LEU A 203 9.06 6.18 -7.75
C LEU A 203 8.04 5.27 -8.46
N ALA A 204 6.88 4.98 -7.84
CA ALA A 204 5.78 4.28 -8.51
C ALA A 204 5.22 5.14 -9.66
N ALA A 205 5.08 6.45 -9.46
CA ALA A 205 4.69 7.39 -10.52
C ALA A 205 5.71 7.44 -11.67
N VAL A 206 7.02 7.45 -11.37
CA VAL A 206 8.08 7.40 -12.40
C VAL A 206 8.09 6.07 -13.17
N ALA A 207 7.84 4.94 -12.49
CA ALA A 207 7.74 3.64 -13.13
C ALA A 207 6.51 3.49 -14.05
N ALA A 208 5.44 4.25 -13.80
CA ALA A 208 4.23 4.27 -14.63
C ALA A 208 4.35 5.12 -15.91
N VAL A 209 5.38 5.97 -16.02
CA VAL A 209 5.59 6.89 -17.16
C VAL A 209 6.67 6.40 -18.14
N ALA A 210 7.31 5.25 -17.89
CA ALA A 210 8.29 4.70 -18.83
C ALA A 210 7.60 4.27 -20.16
N PRO A 211 7.93 4.88 -21.32
CA PRO A 211 7.35 4.47 -22.59
C PRO A 211 7.85 3.06 -22.94
N GLY A 212 6.90 2.19 -23.29
CA GLY A 212 7.18 0.82 -23.71
C GLY A 212 8.17 0.82 -24.89
N ARG A 213 9.32 0.19 -24.68
CA ARG A 213 10.26 -0.11 -25.76
C ARG A 213 9.64 -1.25 -26.58
N GLU A 214 9.10 -0.92 -27.74
CA GLU A 214 8.67 -1.89 -28.75
C GLU A 214 9.86 -2.80 -29.10
N GLY A 215 9.73 -4.08 -28.76
CA GLY A 215 10.59 -5.13 -29.28
C GLY A 215 10.10 -5.48 -30.69
N GLY A 216 10.85 -5.08 -31.71
CA GLY A 216 10.58 -5.43 -33.10
C GLY A 216 10.61 -6.95 -33.31
N GLU A 217 9.52 -7.47 -33.86
CA GLU A 217 9.42 -8.84 -34.36
C GLU A 217 10.32 -9.02 -35.58
N GLY A 218 11.30 -9.92 -35.47
CA GLY A 218 12.07 -10.41 -36.60
C GLY A 218 11.24 -11.35 -37.47
N GLY A 219 10.67 -10.82 -38.55
CA GLY A 219 10.05 -11.61 -39.61
C GLY A 219 11.10 -12.32 -40.46
N ALA A 220 11.31 -13.62 -40.23
CA ALA A 220 12.06 -14.48 -41.12
C ALA A 220 11.14 -14.97 -42.27
N ALA A 221 11.14 -14.25 -43.40
CA ALA A 221 10.53 -14.71 -44.64
C ALA A 221 11.56 -15.50 -45.46
N HIS A 222 11.31 -16.81 -45.60
CA HIS A 222 12.11 -17.73 -46.38
C HIS A 222 11.78 -17.56 -47.88
N GLY A 223 12.64 -16.84 -48.60
CA GLY A 223 12.57 -16.68 -50.06
C GLY A 223 13.13 -17.90 -50.79
N ARG A 224 12.24 -18.59 -51.51
CA ARG A 224 12.52 -19.73 -52.39
C ARG A 224 13.32 -19.25 -53.62
N LEU A 225 14.53 -19.78 -53.80
CA LEU A 225 15.32 -19.62 -55.03
C LEU A 225 14.63 -20.34 -56.19
N THR A 226 14.43 -19.63 -57.30
CA THR A 226 14.29 -20.19 -58.64
C THR A 226 15.46 -19.71 -59.48
N ARG A 227 16.31 -20.64 -59.93
CA ARG A 227 17.12 -20.59 -61.16
C ARG A 227 17.97 -21.86 -61.27
N GLY A 228 17.85 -22.55 -62.42
CA GLY A 228 18.70 -23.68 -62.82
C GLY A 228 17.96 -25.00 -62.77
#